data_AF-A0A8H7TVR2-F1
#
_entry.id   AF-A0A8H7TVR2-F1
#
_cell.length_a   1.000
_cell.length_b   1.000
_cell.length_c   1.000
_cell.angle_alpha   90.00
_cell.angle_beta   90.00
_cell.angle_gamma   90.00
#
_symmetry.space_group_name_H-M   'P 1'
#
loop_
_entity.id
_entity.type
_entity.pdbx_description
1 polymer ?
#
loop_
_entity_poly.entity_id
_entity_poly.type
_entity_poly.pdbx_seq_one_letter_code
_entity_poly.pdbx_strand_id
1 'polypeptide(L)'
;MQSHTLSDSSPLPRQMFWSFINTHEFDEIPNYPGAVRQYIANHAVTARQNTKPGKATQSIFFCVYQRERYGPQNGYRFCVVHEGYYIGSAEKVDDGPEDDIDKLEKDIPQGHEEMVVLGEPKIFADPGKELEK
;
A
#
# COMPACT_ATOMS: atom_id res chain seq x y z
N MET A 1 17.35 -15.23 16.87
CA MET A 1 16.21 -14.31 16.85
C MET A 1 16.77 -12.91 16.65
N GLN A 2 16.41 -12.24 15.56
CA GLN A 2 16.77 -10.83 15.34
C GLN A 2 15.53 -9.99 15.65
N SER A 3 15.69 -8.94 16.43
CA SER A 3 14.63 -7.98 16.75
C SER A 3 14.99 -6.63 16.14
N HIS A 4 14.08 -6.05 15.36
CA HIS A 4 14.23 -4.72 14.80
C HIS A 4 13.35 -3.75 15.58
N THR A 5 13.95 -2.70 16.16
CA THR A 5 13.20 -1.60 16.79
C THR A 5 13.10 -0.45 15.80
N LEU A 6 11.87 -0.08 15.45
CA LEU A 6 11.58 1.05 14.55
C LEU A 6 11.42 2.33 15.37
N SER A 7 12.01 3.42 14.91
CA SER A 7 11.84 4.76 15.49
C SER A 7 12.10 5.83 14.43
N ASP A 8 11.76 7.07 14.72
CA ASP A 8 11.97 8.19 13.79
C ASP A 8 13.45 8.36 13.38
N SER A 9 14.39 7.95 14.25
CA SER A 9 15.83 7.99 13.99
C SER A 9 16.42 6.68 13.45
N SER A 10 15.62 5.60 13.41
CA SER A 10 16.00 4.29 12.87
C SER A 10 14.90 3.79 11.92
N PRO A 11 14.99 4.14 10.63
CA PRO A 11 13.99 3.75 9.63
C PRO A 11 13.95 2.23 9.45
N LEU A 12 12.93 1.77 8.72
CA LEU A 12 12.74 0.36 8.36
C LEU A 12 14.03 -0.26 7.78
N PRO A 13 14.65 -1.23 8.46
CA PRO A 13 15.89 -1.82 7.99
C PRO A 13 15.62 -2.69 6.76
N ARG A 14 16.57 -2.69 5.81
CA ARG A 14 16.46 -3.46 4.56
C ARG A 14 16.12 -4.95 4.77
N GLN A 15 16.67 -5.55 5.83
CA GLN A 15 16.41 -6.95 6.20
C GLN A 15 14.92 -7.22 6.50
N MET A 16 14.17 -6.21 6.96
CA MET A 16 12.73 -6.33 7.19
C MET A 16 11.97 -6.42 5.86
N PHE A 17 12.35 -5.65 4.85
CA PHE A 17 11.79 -5.78 3.50
C PHE A 17 12.04 -7.17 2.93
N TRP A 18 13.25 -7.71 3.04
CA TRP A 18 13.55 -9.08 2.61
C TRP A 18 12.77 -10.13 3.39
N SER A 19 12.53 -9.90 4.68
CA SER A 19 11.70 -10.78 5.48
C SER A 19 10.27 -10.81 4.93
N PHE A 20 9.69 -9.65 4.59
CA PHE A 20 8.40 -9.61 3.90
C PHE A 20 8.45 -10.34 2.55
N ILE A 21 9.38 -9.97 1.66
CA ILE A 21 9.49 -10.58 0.32
C ILE A 21 9.55 -12.09 0.40
N ASN A 22 10.29 -12.65 1.34
CA ASN A 22 10.47 -14.09 1.47
C ASN A 22 9.28 -14.80 2.14
N THR A 23 8.46 -14.12 2.95
CA THR A 23 7.26 -14.75 3.54
C THR A 23 6.13 -14.84 2.53
N HIS A 24 6.09 -13.95 1.53
CA HIS A 24 4.99 -13.86 0.56
C HIS A 24 3.60 -13.79 1.22
N GLU A 25 3.52 -13.23 2.45
CA GLU A 25 2.26 -13.09 3.21
C GLU A 25 1.51 -11.80 2.87
N PHE A 26 1.55 -11.39 1.61
CA PHE A 26 0.81 -10.23 1.10
C PHE A 26 0.37 -10.49 -0.34
N ASP A 27 -0.66 -9.77 -0.76
CA ASP A 27 -1.11 -9.81 -2.14
C ASP A 27 -0.08 -9.11 -3.04
N GLU A 28 0.46 -9.86 -3.99
CA GLU A 28 1.40 -9.38 -4.99
C GLU A 28 0.65 -8.96 -6.26
N ILE A 29 0.79 -7.68 -6.63
CA ILE A 29 0.24 -7.17 -7.88
C ILE A 29 1.37 -6.72 -8.82
N PRO A 30 1.32 -7.11 -10.10
CA PRO A 30 2.34 -6.70 -11.05
C PRO A 30 2.20 -5.21 -11.34
N ASN A 31 3.34 -4.55 -11.54
CA ASN A 31 3.38 -3.14 -11.91
C ASN A 31 2.91 -2.93 -13.36
N TYR A 32 1.62 -2.60 -13.54
CA TYR A 32 1.07 -2.12 -14.81
C TYR A 32 0.06 -0.98 -14.54
N PRO A 33 -0.14 -0.06 -15.51
CA PRO A 33 -1.11 1.02 -15.35
C PRO A 33 -2.53 0.52 -15.07
N GLY A 34 -3.16 1.03 -14.02
CA GLY A 34 -4.48 0.64 -13.53
C GLY A 34 -4.50 -0.56 -12.57
N ALA A 35 -3.40 -1.29 -12.39
CA ALA A 35 -3.35 -2.47 -11.52
C ALA A 35 -3.65 -2.14 -10.06
N VAL A 36 -2.96 -1.12 -9.55
CA VAL A 36 -3.04 -0.70 -8.15
C VAL A 36 -4.42 -0.15 -7.88
N ARG A 37 -4.89 0.75 -8.75
CA ARG A 37 -6.22 1.35 -8.65
C ARG A 37 -7.33 0.31 -8.65
N GLN A 38 -7.29 -0.65 -9.57
CA GLN A 38 -8.27 -1.72 -9.64
C GLN A 38 -8.21 -2.64 -8.41
N TYR A 39 -7.01 -2.96 -7.93
CA TYR A 39 -6.84 -3.77 -6.73
C TYR A 39 -7.45 -3.07 -5.51
N ILE A 40 -7.15 -1.78 -5.30
CA ILE A 40 -7.72 -0.99 -4.20
C ILE A 40 -9.25 -0.91 -4.34
N ALA A 41 -9.78 -0.65 -5.53
CA ALA A 41 -11.23 -0.58 -5.74
C ALA A 41 -11.94 -1.91 -5.44
N ASN A 42 -11.30 -3.04 -5.72
CA ASN A 42 -11.90 -4.36 -5.45
C ASN A 42 -11.80 -4.78 -3.98
N HIS A 43 -10.73 -4.37 -3.27
CA HIS A 43 -10.43 -4.88 -1.93
C HIS A 43 -10.70 -3.86 -0.82
N ALA A 44 -10.65 -2.56 -1.08
CA ALA A 44 -10.85 -1.52 -0.07
C ALA A 44 -12.11 -0.69 -0.28
N VAL A 45 -12.85 -0.90 -1.38
CA VAL A 45 -14.10 -0.18 -1.67
C VAL A 45 -15.26 -1.18 -1.74
N THR A 46 -16.43 -0.74 -1.30
CA THR A 46 -17.64 -1.59 -1.36
C THR A 46 -18.06 -1.76 -2.81
N ALA A 47 -18.47 -2.96 -3.23
CA ALA A 47 -18.86 -3.28 -4.63
C ALA A 47 -19.82 -2.28 -5.32
N ARG A 48 -20.65 -1.57 -4.55
CA ARG A 48 -21.56 -0.51 -5.06
C ARG A 48 -20.86 0.79 -5.49
N GLN A 49 -19.60 0.97 -5.12
CA GLN A 49 -18.78 2.17 -5.32
C GLN A 49 -17.54 1.91 -6.19
N ASN A 50 -17.32 0.67 -6.68
CA ASN A 50 -16.11 0.31 -7.44
C ASN A 50 -15.89 1.13 -8.73
N THR A 51 -16.92 1.79 -9.25
CA THR A 51 -16.86 2.63 -10.46
C THR A 51 -16.93 4.13 -10.18
N LYS A 52 -16.97 4.55 -8.91
CA LYS A 52 -17.09 5.97 -8.52
C LYS A 52 -15.94 6.37 -7.60
N PRO A 53 -15.46 7.63 -7.67
CA PRO A 53 -14.55 8.15 -6.65
C PRO A 53 -15.16 7.99 -5.25
N GLY A 54 -14.34 7.55 -4.29
CA GLY A 54 -14.83 7.15 -2.98
C GLY A 54 -13.73 7.08 -1.94
N LYS A 55 -14.10 6.78 -0.69
CA LYS A 55 -13.14 6.53 0.37
C LYS A 55 -12.95 5.03 0.58
N ALA A 56 -11.73 4.61 0.90
CA ALA A 56 -11.47 3.27 1.38
C ALA A 56 -12.35 2.98 2.61
N THR A 57 -13.12 1.91 2.58
CA THR A 57 -13.99 1.47 3.68
C THR A 57 -13.29 0.55 4.67
N GLN A 58 -12.10 0.03 4.29
CA GLN A 58 -11.21 -0.71 5.16
C GLN A 58 -9.75 -0.43 4.79
N SER A 59 -8.85 -0.71 5.73
CA SER A 59 -7.41 -0.64 5.45
C SER A 59 -6.93 -1.90 4.74
N ILE A 60 -6.04 -1.76 3.77
CA ILE A 60 -5.46 -2.87 3.01
C ILE A 60 -3.94 -2.77 2.94
N PHE A 61 -3.28 -3.92 2.80
CA PHE A 61 -1.85 -4.05 2.63
C PHE A 61 -1.55 -4.97 1.47
N PHE A 62 -0.72 -4.51 0.53
CA PHE A 62 -0.33 -5.27 -0.66
C PHE A 62 1.03 -4.82 -1.15
N CYS A 63 1.62 -5.56 -2.10
CA CYS A 63 2.89 -5.21 -2.70
C CYS A 63 2.77 -5.08 -4.22
N VAL A 64 3.31 -4.00 -4.76
CA VAL A 64 3.53 -3.84 -6.21
C VAL A 64 4.94 -4.32 -6.53
N TYR A 65 5.08 -5.22 -7.51
CA TYR A 65 6.37 -5.76 -7.91
C TYR A 65 6.67 -5.45 -9.38
N GLN A 66 7.95 -5.25 -9.69
CA GLN A 66 8.40 -5.04 -11.06
C GLN A 66 8.14 -6.29 -11.92
N ARG A 67 7.56 -6.09 -13.11
CA ARG A 67 7.20 -7.15 -14.03
C ARG A 67 8.44 -7.89 -14.56
N GLU A 68 8.26 -9.14 -14.98
CA GLU A 68 9.25 -9.97 -15.73
C GLU A 68 10.44 -10.52 -14.92
N ARG A 69 10.55 -10.20 -13.63
CA ARG A 69 11.61 -10.74 -12.77
C ARG A 69 11.01 -11.21 -11.45
N TYR A 70 11.57 -12.28 -10.88
CA TYR A 70 11.12 -12.88 -9.63
C TYR A 70 12.25 -12.87 -8.59
N GLY A 71 11.88 -12.68 -7.31
CA GLY A 71 12.80 -12.76 -6.17
C GLY A 71 13.42 -11.43 -5.72
N PRO A 72 14.36 -11.43 -4.77
CA PRO A 72 14.86 -10.23 -4.07
C PRO A 72 15.59 -9.20 -4.95
N GLN A 73 15.92 -9.57 -6.19
CA GLN A 73 16.52 -8.65 -7.17
C GLN A 73 15.46 -7.81 -7.88
N ASN A 74 14.18 -8.12 -7.65
CA ASN A 74 13.07 -7.38 -8.19
C ASN A 74 12.87 -6.08 -7.42
N GLY A 75 12.32 -5.07 -8.10
CA GLY A 75 11.83 -3.88 -7.42
C GLY A 75 10.50 -4.16 -6.72
N TYR A 76 10.35 -3.70 -5.47
CA TYR A 76 9.15 -3.85 -4.65
C TYR A 76 8.72 -2.52 -4.04
N ARG A 77 7.41 -2.28 -4.06
CA ARG A 77 6.74 -1.17 -3.39
C ARG A 77 5.65 -1.75 -2.49
N PHE A 78 5.86 -1.67 -1.19
CA PHE A 78 4.92 -2.10 -0.17
C PHE A 78 3.93 -0.98 0.08
N CYS A 79 2.64 -1.26 -0.07
CA CYS A 79 1.58 -0.27 0.00
C CYS A 79 0.67 -0.56 1.18
N VAL A 80 0.53 0.41 2.07
CA VAL A 80 -0.52 0.44 3.10
C VAL A 80 -1.51 1.53 2.71
N VAL A 81 -2.77 1.17 2.52
CA VAL A 81 -3.85 2.14 2.28
C VAL A 81 -4.77 2.10 3.49
N HIS A 82 -4.87 3.21 4.20
CA HIS A 82 -5.70 3.32 5.38
C HIS A 82 -7.17 3.61 5.03
N GLU A 83 -8.05 3.10 5.89
CA GLU A 83 -9.47 3.42 5.85
C GLU A 83 -9.69 4.94 5.86
N GLY A 84 -10.58 5.41 5.00
CA GLY A 84 -10.90 6.83 4.86
C GLY A 84 -10.05 7.57 3.82
N TYR A 85 -8.97 6.96 3.32
CA TYR A 85 -8.20 7.50 2.21
C TYR A 85 -9.07 7.68 0.95
N TYR A 86 -8.96 8.82 0.28
CA TYR A 86 -9.77 9.12 -0.89
C TYR A 86 -9.12 8.55 -2.15
N ILE A 87 -9.88 7.74 -2.87
CA ILE A 87 -9.47 7.04 -4.08
C ILE A 87 -10.25 7.64 -5.25
N GLY A 88 -9.54 8.05 -6.30
CA GLY A 88 -10.16 8.46 -7.56
C GLY A 88 -10.94 7.33 -8.20
N SER A 89 -11.79 7.63 -9.19
CA SER A 89 -12.52 6.58 -9.94
C SER A 89 -11.58 5.50 -10.45
N ALA A 90 -12.01 4.24 -10.45
CA ALA A 90 -11.28 3.13 -11.08
C ALA A 90 -11.10 3.34 -12.59
N GLU A 91 -12.06 4.01 -13.22
CA GLU A 91 -12.07 4.38 -14.65
C GLU A 91 -11.54 5.80 -14.84
N LYS A 92 -10.41 6.14 -14.21
CA LYS A 92 -9.81 7.46 -14.41
C LYS A 92 -9.49 7.63 -15.90
N VAL A 93 -9.97 8.74 -16.48
CA VAL A 93 -9.68 9.10 -17.87
C VAL A 93 -8.21 9.48 -17.98
N ASP A 94 -7.52 9.01 -19.01
CA ASP A 94 -6.06 9.14 -19.22
C ASP A 94 -5.51 10.58 -19.12
N ASP A 95 -6.35 11.60 -19.28
CA ASP A 95 -5.98 13.03 -19.22
C ASP A 95 -6.29 13.73 -17.87
N GLY A 96 -6.64 12.97 -16.83
CA GLY A 96 -6.86 13.51 -15.49
C GLY A 96 -5.56 13.97 -14.80
N PRO A 97 -5.61 14.90 -13.83
CA PRO A 97 -4.44 15.28 -13.05
C PRO A 97 -3.88 14.06 -12.30
N GLU A 98 -2.57 13.86 -12.33
CA GLU A 98 -1.87 12.78 -11.64
C GLU A 98 -2.21 12.77 -10.14
N ASP A 99 -2.58 11.60 -9.61
CA ASP A 99 -2.81 11.39 -8.18
C ASP A 99 -1.76 10.44 -7.57
N ASP A 100 -1.84 10.21 -6.26
CA ASP A 100 -0.82 9.39 -5.58
C ASP A 100 -0.84 7.93 -6.03
N ILE A 101 -1.98 7.40 -6.47
CA ILE A 101 -2.09 6.01 -6.97
C ILE A 101 -1.37 5.89 -8.30
N ASP A 102 -1.46 6.89 -9.18
CA ASP A 102 -0.72 6.89 -10.45
C ASP A 102 0.80 6.84 -10.21
N LYS A 103 1.28 7.44 -9.12
CA LYS A 103 2.70 7.34 -8.71
C LYS A 103 3.06 5.91 -8.28
N LEU A 104 2.13 5.17 -7.68
CA LEU A 104 2.33 3.76 -7.32
C LEU A 104 2.35 2.82 -8.53
N GLU A 105 1.84 3.28 -9.67
CA GLU A 105 1.82 2.52 -10.93
C GLU A 105 2.99 2.88 -11.85
N LYS A 106 3.87 3.80 -11.42
CA LYS A 106 5.13 4.10 -12.13
C LYS A 106 6.10 2.95 -12.06
N ASP A 107 6.96 2.87 -13.08
CA ASP A 107 8.07 1.94 -13.16
C ASP A 107 8.88 1.90 -11.86
N ILE A 108 9.14 0.69 -11.40
CA ILE A 108 9.94 0.43 -10.19
C ILE A 108 11.35 0.05 -10.66
N PRO A 109 12.40 0.79 -10.28
CA PRO A 109 13.77 0.44 -10.61
C PRO A 109 14.18 -0.92 -10.04
N GLN A 110 15.15 -1.58 -10.68
CA GLN A 110 15.65 -2.87 -10.22
C GLN A 110 16.24 -2.76 -8.81
N GLY A 111 15.84 -3.67 -7.92
CA GLY A 111 16.29 -3.72 -6.52
C GLY A 111 15.84 -2.53 -5.67
N HIS A 112 14.89 -1.74 -6.16
CA HIS A 112 14.23 -0.68 -5.39
C HIS A 112 13.31 -1.31 -4.35
N GLU A 113 13.36 -0.83 -3.12
CA GLU A 113 12.54 -1.31 -2.01
C GLU A 113 11.98 -0.07 -1.31
N GLU A 114 10.66 0.10 -1.30
CA GLU A 114 10.02 1.22 -0.60
C GLU A 114 8.71 0.84 0.08
N MET A 115 8.39 1.57 1.15
CA MET A 115 7.10 1.51 1.83
C MET A 115 6.34 2.80 1.55
N VAL A 116 5.11 2.69 1.08
CA VAL A 116 4.21 3.81 0.83
C VAL A 116 2.97 3.66 1.69
N VAL A 117 2.65 4.72 2.43
CA VAL A 117 1.50 4.78 3.32
C VAL A 117 0.56 5.87 2.80
N LEU A 118 -0.67 5.47 2.47
CA LEU A 118 -1.72 6.35 1.99
C LEU A 118 -2.82 6.53 3.05
N GLY A 119 -3.03 7.77 3.45
CA GLY A 119 -3.97 8.12 4.51
C GLY A 119 -3.36 7.99 5.92
N GLU A 120 -4.22 8.16 6.92
CA GLU A 120 -3.80 8.19 8.33
C GLU A 120 -4.27 6.91 9.05
N PRO A 121 -3.41 6.28 9.87
CA PRO A 121 -3.82 5.14 10.67
C PRO A 121 -4.87 5.55 11.71
N LYS A 122 -5.90 4.73 11.89
CA LYS A 122 -6.79 4.86 13.06
C LYS A 122 -6.05 4.42 14.30
N ILE A 123 -5.68 5.37 15.15
CA ILE A 123 -5.10 5.08 16.46
C ILE A 123 -6.23 4.73 17.41
N PHE A 124 -6.28 3.46 17.84
CA PHE A 124 -7.20 3.05 18.89
C PHE A 124 -6.73 3.63 20.23
N ALA A 125 -7.66 4.20 21.00
CA ALA A 125 -7.35 4.64 22.34
C ALA A 125 -6.96 3.44 23.21
N ASP A 126 -5.99 3.66 24.10
CA ASP A 126 -5.63 2.67 25.11
C ASP A 126 -6.87 2.38 25.96
N PRO A 127 -7.35 1.12 26.05
CA PRO A 127 -8.60 0.78 26.74
C PRO A 127 -8.66 1.24 28.20
N GLY A 128 -7.54 1.62 28.82
CA GLY A 128 -7.48 2.15 30.18
C GLY A 128 -7.76 3.65 30.35
N LYS A 129 -7.84 4.47 29.28
CA LYS A 129 -8.02 5.94 29.40
C LYS A 129 -9.45 6.44 29.29
N GLU A 130 -10.41 5.60 28.94
CA GLU A 130 -11.82 6.00 28.78
C GLU A 130 -12.62 6.02 30.10
N LEU A 131 -12.08 5.50 31.21
CA LEU A 131 -12.77 5.41 32.50
C LEU A 131 -12.52 6.61 33.44
N GLU A 132 -11.80 7.64 33.01
CA GLU A 132 -11.53 8.84 33.81
C GLU A 132 -12.21 10.09 33.23
N LYS A 133 -13.54 10.06 33.07
CA LYS A 133 -14.36 11.26 32.86
C LYS A 133 -15.69 11.19 33.62
#